data_AF-A6ML91-F1
#
_entry.id   AF-A6ML91-F1
#
_cell.length_a   1.000
_cell.length_b   1.000
_cell.length_c   1.000
_cell.angle_alpha   90.00
_cell.angle_beta   90.00
_cell.angle_gamma   90.00
#
_symmetry.space_group_name_H-M   'P 1'
#
loop_
_entity.id
_entity.type
_entity.pdbx_description
1 polymer ?
#
loop_
_entity_poly.entity_id
_entity_poly.type
_entity_poly.pdbx_seq_one_letter_code
_entity_poly.pdbx_strand_id
1 'polypeptide(L)' 'DWIRCTVCHTEIWWVTKGPRGGPGGPGDTSGGCRCRVNGIPCHPSCQNCH' A
#
# COMPACT_ATOMS: atom_id res chain seq x y z
N ASP A 1 -8.22 11.81 2.70
CA ASP A 1 -8.26 10.63 3.57
C ASP A 1 -7.17 9.62 3.28
N TRP A 2 -6.80 8.87 4.32
CA TRP A 2 -5.91 7.73 4.26
C TRP A 2 -6.62 6.52 4.90
N ILE A 3 -6.26 5.32 4.47
CA ILE A 3 -6.75 4.08 5.05
C ILE A 3 -5.56 3.25 5.52
N ARG A 4 -5.79 2.37 6.49
CA ARG A 4 -4.77 1.44 6.98
C ARG A 4 -5.05 0.04 6.44
N CYS A 5 -4.04 -0.59 5.87
CA CYS A 5 -4.10 -2.00 5.50
C CYS A 5 -4.44 -2.86 6.73
N THR A 6 -5.40 -3.77 6.62
CA THR A 6 -5.75 -4.66 7.74
C THR A 6 -4.75 -5.81 7.94
N VAL A 7 -3.91 -6.08 6.93
CA VAL A 7 -2.93 -7.19 6.95
C VAL A 7 -1.53 -6.71 7.33
N CYS A 8 -0.98 -5.74 6.60
CA CYS A 8 0.37 -5.22 6.88
C CYS A 8 0.37 -3.94 7.72
N HIS A 9 -0.81 -3.44 8.10
CA HIS A 9 -0.97 -2.27 8.97
C HIS A 9 -0.33 -0.97 8.46
N THR A 10 0.01 -0.91 7.17
CA THR A 10 0.61 0.26 6.53
C THR A 10 -0.45 1.21 5.99
N GLU A 11 -0.13 2.49 5.94
CA GLU A 11 -1.01 3.53 5.40
C GLU A 11 -1.05 3.52 3.86
N ILE A 12 -2.23 3.82 3.33
CA ILE A 12 -2.60 3.76 1.91
C ILE A 12 -3.42 5.00 1.59
N TRP A 13 -3.21 5.56 0.40
CA TRP A 13 -4.04 6.69 -0.03
C TRP A 13 -5.44 6.22 -0.41
N TRP A 14 -6.49 6.86 0.13
CA TRP A 14 -7.85 6.33 -0.05
C TRP A 14 -8.33 6.37 -1.50
N VAL A 15 -7.92 7.40 -2.27
CA VAL A 15 -8.38 7.63 -3.63
C VAL A 15 -7.70 6.67 -4.61
N THR A 16 -6.37 6.50 -4.55
CA THR A 16 -5.67 5.57 -5.45
C THR A 16 -5.68 4.14 -4.95
N LYS A 17 -6.02 3.91 -3.67
CA LYS A 17 -5.89 2.62 -3.00
C LYS A 17 -4.48 2.02 -3.17
N GLY A 18 -3.48 2.89 -3.34
CA GLY A 18 -2.08 2.53 -3.55
C GLY A 18 -1.19 2.97 -2.39
N PRO A 19 0.07 2.49 -2.34
CA PRO A 19 1.04 2.90 -1.33
C PRO A 19 1.08 4.42 -1.24
N ARG A 20 0.96 4.94 -0.02
CA ARG A 20 1.24 6.35 0.24
C ARG A 20 2.71 6.55 -0.11
N GLY A 21 2.98 7.38 -1.12
CA GLY A 21 4.33 7.60 -1.64
C GLY A 21 5.33 7.77 -0.51
N GLY A 22 6.46 7.07 -0.60
CA GLY A 22 7.53 7.17 0.38
C GLY A 22 8.16 8.57 0.43
N PRO A 23 9.13 8.80 1.33
CA PRO A 23 9.77 10.09 1.50
C PRO A 23 10.44 10.63 0.21
N GLY A 24 10.66 9.78 -0.80
CA GLY A 24 11.16 10.17 -2.12
C GLY A 24 10.13 10.85 -3.04
N GLY A 25 8.85 10.96 -2.63
CA GLY A 25 7.83 11.68 -3.39
C GLY A 25 6.97 10.81 -4.32
N PRO A 26 6.31 11.40 -5.33
CA PRO A 26 5.40 10.68 -6.22
C PRO A 26 6.10 9.53 -6.96
N GLY A 27 5.54 8.32 -6.83
CA GLY A 27 6.12 7.11 -7.44
C GLY A 27 7.10 6.35 -6.55
N ASP A 28 7.48 6.92 -5.39
CA ASP A 28 8.25 6.20 -4.40
C ASP A 28 7.39 5.11 -3.73
N THR A 29 7.70 3.85 -4.04
CA THR A 29 7.05 2.67 -3.43
C THR A 29 7.82 2.13 -2.23
N SER A 30 8.92 2.78 -1.83
CA SER A 30 9.71 2.38 -0.65
C SER A 30 8.90 2.50 0.64
N GLY A 31 7.94 3.43 0.68
CA GLY A 31 6.94 3.56 1.74
C GLY A 31 5.56 3.03 1.33
N GLY A 32 4.69 2.85 2.31
CA GLY A 32 3.30 2.45 2.08
C GLY A 32 3.07 0.94 1.90
N CYS A 33 1.80 0.54 1.82
CA CYS A 33 1.45 -0.85 1.55
C CYS A 33 1.86 -1.24 0.13
N ARG A 34 2.71 -2.26 -0.02
CA ARG A 34 3.15 -2.76 -1.34
C ARG A 34 2.17 -3.73 -1.98
N CYS A 35 0.91 -3.73 -1.55
CA CYS A 35 -0.10 -4.64 -2.06
C CYS A 35 -0.45 -4.24 -3.50
N ARG A 36 -0.50 -5.24 -4.38
CA ARG A 36 -0.72 -5.11 -5.82
C ARG A 36 0.36 -4.28 -6.55
N VAL A 37 1.48 -3.95 -5.89
CA VAL A 37 2.65 -3.43 -6.60
C VAL A 37 3.14 -4.54 -7.52
N ASN A 38 3.11 -4.30 -8.83
CA ASN A 38 3.37 -5.29 -9.87
C ASN A 38 2.49 -6.56 -9.78
N GLY A 39 1.26 -6.43 -9.23
CA GLY A 39 0.35 -7.56 -9.03
C GLY A 39 0.71 -8.48 -7.85
N ILE A 40 1.69 -8.12 -7.03
CA ILE A 40 2.19 -8.94 -5.92
C ILE A 40 1.50 -8.52 -4.61
N PRO A 41 1.03 -9.46 -3.78
CA PRO A 41 0.47 -9.13 -2.47
C PRO A 41 1.57 -8.63 -1.50
N CYS A 42 1.22 -7.74 -0.57
CA CYS A 42 2.18 -7.24 0.42
C CYS A 42 2.61 -8.28 1.47
N HIS A 43 1.83 -9.34 1.64
CA HIS A 43 2.06 -10.42 2.59
C HIS A 43 1.49 -11.73 2.02
N PRO A 44 2.05 -12.91 2.34
CA PRO A 44 1.54 -14.19 1.85
C PRO A 44 0.05 -14.44 2.13
N SER A 45 -0.50 -13.83 3.18
CA SER A 45 -1.92 -13.93 3.54
C SER A 45 -2.80 -12.78 3.02
N CYS A 46 -2.25 -11.77 2.33
CA CYS A 46 -3.08 -10.70 1.77
C CYS A 46 -3.81 -11.20 0.51
N GLN A 47 -5.14 -11.27 0.59
CA GLN A 47 -6.02 -11.62 -0.52
C GLN A 47 -6.67 -10.39 -1.17
N ASN A 48 -6.96 -9.36 -0.39
CA ASN A 48 -7.35 -8.02 -0.85
C ASN A 48 -7.45 -7.09 0.36
N CYS A 49 -6.30 -6.61 0.83
CA CYS A 49 -6.21 -6.05 2.18
C CYS A 49 -6.70 -4.60 2.34
N HIS A 50 -7.19 -3.97 1.26
CA HIS A 50 -7.71 -2.60 1.21
C HIS A 50 -8.59 -2.31 -0.01
#